data_AF-A0A1A9B267-F1
#
_entry.id   AF-A0A1A9B267-F1
#
_cell.length_a   1.000
_cell.length_b   1.000
_cell.length_c   1.000
_cell.angle_alpha   90.00
_cell.angle_beta   90.00
_cell.angle_gamma   90.00
#
_symmetry.space_group_name_H-M   'P 1'
#
loop_
_entity.id
_entity.type
_entity.pdbx_description
1 polymer ?
#
loop_
_entity_poly.entity_id
_entity_poly.type
_entity_poly.pdbx_seq_one_letter_code
_entity_poly.pdbx_strand_id
1 'polypeptide(L)'
;MYEVTGRRWRRPARRCPEWCAQDHQCTARQGYPSGEHRSDTMTWRTRYGRLTAVRTEGMTGVGWLDIRVAVRLPADVVDAQRQASRLAVQVDLAIREVVGVVDQVSTQRQVRA
;
A
#
# COMPACT_ATOMS: atom_id res chain seq x y z
N MET A 1 33.71 -16.19 1.06
CA MET A 1 33.48 -17.62 0.77
C MET A 1 32.29 -18.03 1.62
N TYR A 2 31.10 -18.21 1.04
CA TYR A 2 29.89 -18.52 1.81
C TYR A 2 29.68 -20.03 1.83
N GLU A 3 29.68 -20.62 3.03
CA GLU A 3 29.38 -22.03 3.25
C GLU A 3 27.91 -22.33 2.91
N VAL A 4 27.68 -23.06 1.83
CA VAL A 4 26.35 -23.59 1.49
C VAL A 4 26.13 -24.85 2.32
N THR A 5 25.66 -24.70 3.55
CA THR A 5 25.21 -25.85 4.34
C THR A 5 24.03 -26.50 3.61
N GLY A 6 24.13 -27.80 3.29
CA GLY A 6 23.13 -28.59 2.57
C GLY A 6 21.81 -28.82 3.30
N ARG A 7 21.37 -27.89 4.15
CA ARG A 7 20.03 -27.90 4.72
C ARG A 7 19.05 -27.67 3.57
N ARG A 8 18.44 -28.75 3.10
CA ARG A 8 17.29 -28.70 2.17
C ARG A 8 16.27 -27.75 2.77
N TRP A 9 16.15 -26.54 2.22
CA TRP A 9 15.15 -25.58 2.65
C TRP A 9 13.79 -26.29 2.59
N ARG A 10 13.21 -26.55 3.76
CA ARG A 10 11.90 -27.20 3.86
C ARG A 10 10.87 -26.09 3.70
N ARG A 11 10.07 -26.20 2.65
CA ARG A 11 8.94 -25.33 2.39
C ARG A 11 8.01 -25.31 3.62
N PRO A 12 7.88 -24.19 4.36
CA PRO A 12 7.00 -24.13 5.52
C PRO A 12 5.55 -24.41 5.11
N ALA A 13 4.79 -25.07 5.98
CA ALA A 13 3.34 -25.22 5.80
C ALA A 13 2.67 -23.85 5.87
N ARG A 14 1.74 -23.58 4.94
CA ARG A 14 1.21 -22.24 4.68
C ARG A 14 -0.22 -22.13 5.15
N ARG A 15 -0.46 -21.27 6.13
CA ARG A 15 -1.81 -20.79 6.40
C ARG A 15 -1.89 -19.40 5.80
N CYS A 16 -2.69 -19.28 4.74
CA CYS A 16 -3.11 -17.96 4.30
C CYS A 16 -3.98 -17.36 5.42
N PRO A 17 -3.82 -16.08 5.75
CA PRO A 17 -4.75 -15.40 6.63
C PRO A 17 -6.13 -15.34 5.96
N GLU A 18 -7.18 -15.19 6.76
CA GLU A 18 -8.58 -15.23 6.28
C GLU A 18 -8.88 -14.20 5.19
N TRP A 19 -8.25 -13.02 5.27
CA TRP A 19 -8.42 -11.93 4.30
C TRP A 19 -7.72 -12.17 2.96
N CYS A 20 -6.84 -13.16 2.85
CA CYS A 20 -6.09 -13.41 1.62
C CYS A 20 -7.00 -14.02 0.56
N ALA A 21 -6.87 -13.60 -0.71
CA ALA A 21 -7.64 -14.13 -1.83
C ALA A 21 -7.33 -15.61 -2.14
N GLN A 22 -6.16 -16.10 -1.69
CA GLN A 22 -5.67 -17.49 -1.88
C GLN A 22 -5.54 -17.97 -3.34
N ASP A 23 -5.76 -17.09 -4.30
CA ASP A 23 -5.68 -17.35 -5.73
C ASP A 23 -4.28 -17.02 -6.29
N HIS A 24 -4.21 -16.78 -7.60
CA HIS A 24 -2.98 -16.41 -8.30
C HIS A 24 -2.35 -15.09 -7.83
N GLN A 25 -3.07 -14.26 -7.07
CA GLN A 25 -2.55 -13.03 -6.48
C GLN A 25 -1.70 -13.32 -5.23
N CYS A 26 -1.89 -14.48 -4.58
CA CYS A 26 -1.12 -14.89 -3.41
C CYS A 26 0.15 -15.67 -3.83
N THR A 27 1.28 -14.97 -3.94
CA THR A 27 2.58 -15.62 -4.19
C THR A 27 3.14 -16.27 -2.93
N ALA A 28 2.69 -15.84 -1.75
CA ALA A 28 2.99 -16.48 -0.46
C ALA A 28 2.54 -17.94 -0.41
N ARG A 29 1.48 -18.32 -1.14
CA ARG A 29 1.03 -19.71 -1.26
C ARG A 29 2.04 -20.59 -2.00
N GLN A 30 2.98 -20.02 -2.76
CA GLN A 30 4.15 -20.69 -3.36
C GLN A 30 5.40 -20.57 -2.49
N GLY A 31 5.35 -19.60 -1.56
CA GLY A 31 6.10 -19.33 -0.32
C GLY A 31 7.58 -19.59 -0.38
N TYR A 32 8.12 -19.12 -1.47
CA TYR A 32 9.34 -18.36 -1.47
C TYR A 32 9.37 -17.35 -0.29
N PRO A 33 10.55 -17.07 0.29
CA PRO A 33 10.70 -16.03 1.31
C PRO A 33 10.20 -14.63 0.86
N SER A 34 10.23 -14.37 -0.44
CA SER A 34 9.70 -13.16 -1.09
C SER A 34 8.21 -13.24 -1.44
N GLY A 35 7.50 -14.24 -0.92
CA GLY A 35 6.07 -14.40 -1.17
C GLY A 35 5.24 -13.32 -0.48
N GLU A 36 4.11 -12.98 -1.09
CA GLU A 36 3.17 -12.00 -0.58
C GLU A 36 1.77 -12.61 -0.50
N HIS A 37 1.11 -12.38 0.63
CA HIS A 37 -0.34 -12.51 0.73
C HIS A 37 -0.98 -11.26 0.13
N ARG A 38 -1.95 -11.46 -0.75
CA ARG A 38 -2.73 -10.36 -1.34
C ARG A 38 -4.21 -10.60 -1.10
N SER A 39 -4.95 -9.54 -0.79
CA SER A 39 -6.41 -9.56 -0.75
C SER A 39 -6.97 -9.55 -2.16
N ASP A 40 -8.27 -9.81 -2.29
CA ASP A 40 -8.98 -9.48 -3.52
C ASP A 40 -8.83 -7.98 -3.83
N THR A 41 -8.87 -7.67 -5.12
CA THR A 41 -8.82 -6.29 -5.58
C THR A 41 -10.17 -5.62 -5.34
N MET A 42 -10.21 -4.67 -4.41
CA MET A 42 -11.39 -3.84 -4.19
C MET A 42 -11.42 -2.73 -5.23
N THR A 43 -12.48 -2.67 -6.04
CA THR A 43 -12.62 -1.68 -7.11
C THR A 43 -13.91 -0.90 -6.98
N TRP A 44 -13.83 0.42 -6.99
CA TRP A 44 -14.99 1.31 -7.05
C TRP A 44 -14.97 2.11 -8.35
N ARG A 45 -16.09 2.08 -9.08
CA ARG A 45 -16.36 3.00 -10.17
C ARG A 45 -17.05 4.22 -9.60
N THR A 46 -16.51 5.40 -9.86
CA THR A 46 -17.01 6.66 -9.30
C THR A 46 -17.29 7.63 -10.44
N ARG A 47 -18.01 8.72 -10.14
CA ARG A 47 -18.24 9.80 -11.10
C ARG A 47 -16.96 10.45 -11.63
N TYR A 48 -15.87 10.36 -10.87
CA TYR A 48 -14.58 10.94 -11.22
C TYR A 48 -13.62 9.95 -11.90
N GLY A 49 -13.95 8.64 -11.94
CA GLY A 49 -13.13 7.61 -12.55
C GLY A 49 -13.14 6.30 -11.77
N ARG A 50 -11.95 5.80 -11.40
CA ARG A 50 -11.78 4.50 -10.74
C ARG A 50 -10.84 4.59 -9.55
N LEU A 51 -11.26 4.00 -8.45
CA LEU A 51 -10.44 3.76 -7.26
C LEU A 51 -10.20 2.26 -7.13
N THR A 52 -8.98 1.87 -6.79
CA THR A 52 -8.60 0.47 -6.57
C THR A 52 -7.75 0.38 -5.32
N ALA A 53 -8.02 -0.62 -4.49
CA ALA A 53 -7.25 -0.89 -3.28
C ALA A 53 -6.93 -2.39 -3.16
N VAL A 54 -5.68 -2.69 -2.79
CA VAL A 54 -5.19 -4.06 -2.55
C VAL A 54 -4.38 -4.08 -1.27
N ARG A 55 -4.76 -4.92 -0.32
CA ARG A 55 -3.93 -5.19 0.87
C ARG A 55 -2.89 -6.24 0.51
N THR A 56 -1.65 -5.95 0.87
CA THR A 56 -0.51 -6.85 0.69
C THR A 56 0.18 -7.07 2.02
N GLU A 57 0.65 -8.28 2.28
CA GLU A 57 1.45 -8.62 3.46
C GLU A 57 2.55 -9.59 3.06
N GLY A 58 3.81 -9.23 3.33
CA GLY A 58 4.95 -10.11 3.07
C GLY A 58 5.01 -11.26 4.07
N MET A 59 5.87 -12.26 3.79
CA MET A 59 6.06 -13.42 4.69
C MET A 59 6.51 -13.05 6.11
N THR A 60 7.03 -11.83 6.34
CA THR A 60 7.46 -11.34 7.66
C THR A 60 6.31 -10.71 8.48
N GLY A 61 5.10 -10.64 7.92
CA GLY A 61 3.94 -10.00 8.55
C GLY A 61 3.90 -8.48 8.38
N VAL A 62 4.89 -7.87 7.71
CA VAL A 62 4.84 -6.45 7.33
C VAL A 62 3.88 -6.30 6.16
N GLY A 63 2.86 -5.46 6.35
CA GLY A 63 1.81 -5.22 5.37
C GLY A 63 1.71 -3.77 4.94
N TRP A 64 1.13 -3.57 3.77
CA TRP A 64 0.84 -2.27 3.18
C TRP A 64 -0.45 -2.32 2.36
N LEU A 65 -1.00 -1.15 2.07
CA LEU A 65 -2.17 -0.98 1.23
C LEU A 65 -1.75 -0.25 -0.05
N ASP A 66 -1.88 -0.93 -1.19
CA ASP A 66 -1.69 -0.31 -2.49
C ASP A 66 -3.00 0.39 -2.89
N ILE A 67 -3.00 1.73 -2.97
CA ILE A 67 -4.13 2.52 -3.48
C ILE A 67 -3.77 3.09 -4.86
N ARG A 68 -4.64 2.86 -5.85
CA ARG A 68 -4.52 3.45 -7.19
C ARG A 68 -5.77 4.22 -7.56
N VAL A 69 -5.59 5.48 -7.96
CA VAL A 69 -6.66 6.34 -8.46
C VAL A 69 -6.40 6.62 -9.94
N ALA A 70 -7.43 6.44 -10.76
CA ALA A 70 -7.43 6.89 -12.16
C ALA A 70 -8.57 7.90 -12.31
N VAL A 71 -8.22 9.16 -12.56
CA VAL A 71 -9.17 10.26 -12.79
C VAL A 71 -8.99 10.86 -14.17
N ARG A 72 -10.06 11.41 -14.74
CA ARG A 72 -9.97 12.23 -15.94
C ARG A 72 -9.56 13.65 -15.56
N LEU A 73 -8.53 14.17 -16.21
CA LEU A 73 -8.10 15.55 -16.07
C LEU A 73 -8.64 16.41 -17.23
N PRO A 74 -8.74 17.74 -17.05
CA PRO A 74 -8.98 18.69 -18.13
C PRO A 74 -7.98 18.54 -19.28
N ALA A 75 -8.36 18.97 -20.48
CA ALA A 75 -7.46 18.97 -21.64
C ALA A 75 -6.42 20.11 -21.57
N ASP A 76 -6.78 21.22 -20.93
CA ASP A 76 -5.83 22.30 -20.67
C ASP A 76 -4.74 21.86 -19.68
N VAL A 77 -3.49 22.08 -20.06
CA VAL A 77 -2.32 21.58 -19.32
C VAL A 77 -2.17 22.28 -17.97
N VAL A 78 -2.47 23.57 -17.89
CA VAL A 78 -2.32 24.36 -16.66
C VAL A 78 -3.37 23.93 -15.65
N ASP A 79 -4.61 23.75 -16.08
CA ASP A 79 -5.70 23.26 -15.25
C ASP A 79 -5.51 21.80 -14.85
N ALA A 80 -5.04 20.94 -15.75
CA ALA A 80 -4.71 19.56 -15.46
C ALA A 80 -3.62 19.45 -14.38
N GLN A 81 -2.55 20.23 -14.49
CA GLN A 81 -1.48 20.26 -13.49
C GLN A 81 -1.99 20.79 -12.15
N ARG A 82 -2.76 21.88 -12.15
CA ARG A 82 -3.37 22.45 -10.94
C ARG A 82 -4.24 21.42 -10.23
N GLN A 83 -5.10 20.73 -10.98
CA GLN A 83 -6.00 19.71 -10.44
C GLN A 83 -5.24 18.49 -9.93
N ALA A 84 -4.22 18.01 -10.66
CA ALA A 84 -3.38 16.89 -10.25
C ALA A 84 -2.64 17.18 -8.93
N SER A 85 -1.98 18.34 -8.81
CA SER A 85 -1.30 18.75 -7.59
C SER A 85 -2.24 18.86 -6.40
N ARG A 86 -3.42 19.49 -6.60
CA ARG A 86 -4.42 19.60 -5.53
C ARG A 86 -4.91 18.22 -5.09
N LEU A 87 -5.17 17.31 -6.04
CA LEU A 87 -5.62 15.96 -5.72
C LEU A 87 -4.55 15.20 -4.92
N ALA A 88 -3.28 15.28 -5.31
CA ALA A 88 -2.18 14.64 -4.60
C ALA A 88 -2.10 15.11 -3.13
N VAL A 89 -2.20 16.43 -2.89
CA VAL A 89 -2.20 16.99 -1.52
C VAL A 89 -3.40 16.49 -0.71
N GLN A 90 -4.60 16.47 -1.30
CA GLN A 90 -5.80 16.02 -0.58
C GLN A 90 -5.76 14.52 -0.26
N VAL A 91 -5.18 13.71 -1.15
CA VAL A 91 -4.98 12.27 -0.90
C VAL A 91 -4.00 12.07 0.26
N ASP A 92 -2.88 12.80 0.30
CA ASP A 92 -1.93 12.74 1.42
C ASP A 92 -2.58 13.11 2.76
N LEU A 93 -3.33 14.20 2.81
CA LEU A 93 -4.04 14.64 4.01
C LEU A 93 -5.05 13.59 4.49
N ALA A 94 -5.85 13.03 3.58
CA ALA A 94 -6.82 11.99 3.91
C ALA A 94 -6.14 10.71 4.42
N ILE A 95 -4.99 10.34 3.83
CA ILE A 95 -4.20 9.19 4.32
C ILE A 95 -3.72 9.48 5.75
N ARG A 96 -3.11 10.64 6.00
CA ARG A 96 -2.61 11.02 7.32
C ARG A 96 -3.70 11.01 8.40
N GLU A 97 -4.88 11.52 8.07
CA GLU A 97 -6.05 11.49 8.94
C GLU A 97 -6.44 10.05 9.30
N VAL A 98 -6.58 9.17 8.30
CA VAL A 98 -7.00 7.77 8.49
C VAL A 98 -5.95 6.95 9.25
N VAL A 99 -4.66 7.14 8.94
CA VAL A 99 -3.57 6.38 9.58
C VAL A 99 -3.11 6.99 10.92
N GLY A 100 -3.70 8.12 11.34
CA GLY A 100 -3.36 8.79 12.60
C GLY A 100 -1.96 9.41 12.61
N VAL A 101 -1.40 9.74 11.44
CA VAL A 101 -0.13 10.46 11.33
C VAL A 101 -0.43 11.95 11.44
N VAL A 102 -0.58 12.42 12.68
CA VAL A 102 -0.68 13.86 12.96
C VAL A 102 0.74 14.41 13.00
N ASP A 103 1.07 15.36 12.11
CA ASP A 103 2.36 16.06 12.13
C ASP A 103 2.58 16.69 13.51
N GLN A 104 3.51 16.15 14.29
CA GLN A 104 4.04 16.82 15.47
C GLN A 104 5.03 17.91 15.04
N VAL A 105 4.54 18.94 14.37
CA VAL A 105 5.35 20.12 14.05
C VAL A 105 4.60 21.34 14.58
N SER A 106 4.85 21.68 15.87
CA SER A 106 4.89 23.05 16.44
C SER A 106 4.73 23.08 17.97
N THR A 107 5.51 22.30 18.74
CA THR A 107 5.64 22.53 20.20
C THR A 107 7.11 22.58 20.60
N GLN A 108 7.85 23.53 20.02
CA GLN A 108 9.22 23.82 20.49
C GLN A 108 9.60 25.30 20.38
N ARG A 109 8.61 26.22 20.39
CA ARG A 109 8.86 27.67 20.41
C ARG A 109 8.26 28.43 21.59
N GLN A 110 8.06 27.75 22.72
CA GLN A 110 7.68 28.37 24.00
C GLN A 110 8.47 27.79 25.18
N VAL A 111 9.80 27.64 25.06
CA VAL A 111 10.66 27.63 26.25
C VAL A 111 11.98 28.29 25.88
N ARG A 112 12.05 29.61 26.07
CA ARG A 112 13.22 30.36 26.50
C ARG A 112 12.77 31.81 26.70
N ALA A 113 12.46 32.07 27.97
CA ALA A 113 12.53 33.38 28.59
C ALA A 113 13.96 33.93 28.51
#